data_AF-A0AA35WSB4-F1
#
_entry.id   AF-A0AA35WSB4-F1
#
_cell.length_a   1.000
_cell.length_b   1.000
_cell.length_c   1.000
_cell.angle_alpha   90.00
_cell.angle_beta   90.00
_cell.angle_gamma   90.00
#
_symmetry.space_group_name_H-M   'P 1'
#
loop_
_entity.id
_entity.type
_entity.pdbx_description
1 polymer ?
#
loop_
_entity_poly.entity_id
_entity_poly.type
_entity_poly.pdbx_seq_one_letter_code
_entity_poly.pdbx_strand_id
1 'polypeptide(L)'
;MSDAVQTPSRVYDPTPYRTKSPSVEFSAGGLLCGGRYAWLVSPGGLLRVFQSSDGECVSQLSLSPGKGRRVAVSCSCELSPGTLSADSSARDQPLLALALTVDGVRANATLTVLDPFSSRLVRAVEVPWSVTSLCGVSGTALQSAAGLFSPALLQEFSGVLSVGCAEGHVLLVDLALCVSSVGQGSVQRPLRLVFADGVTQRGSSAVSSARGNGEQLACVDLLASNHKKGQFHYTSTNQATTRTFPTDSLAITSLHFAPQILCLLIGYSIGSFQLYDMRKMDVVHASPPPKTPIPVTHFTFQEPENDPKNNVYIWVARGSPEHANLDVENKLTLYQVLFDHKVCGERGTIYQVLLFFYCYTPFLSPFLATFSTLSFASIFSSQDFSRCGPGFLYPLTPTPTRPHPNRSLSSSLLLCRTVELSRSGREPDESHDPAFHGPDLTVAMFVWGCGDPAHRDYIIGVFDLNQYYHSQVPRMLHWRTSGQQSGVLGCSYFSFYSLKPMTTNNTILDVAVMDVAPFLSSLPPIPESHLWPTSLSFNIRAITSEGLLNCSCPGLQRKALTELTRGDVAVFSCPQRVFSLCERADLLGHVWDLDHTDLEVWGNRRVGVWEYGSMSNGLRFRSRSEWCVGVWGYE
;
A
#
# COMPACT_ATOMS: atom_id res chain seq x y z
N MET A 1 18.83 -14.17 -13.87
CA MET A 1 17.60 -13.49 -13.42
C MET A 1 16.62 -13.52 -14.57
N SER A 2 15.33 -13.76 -14.33
CA SER A 2 14.32 -13.77 -15.40
C SER A 2 14.25 -12.40 -16.08
N ASP A 3 14.21 -12.38 -17.42
CA ASP A 3 14.17 -11.14 -18.18
C ASP A 3 13.01 -10.24 -17.76
N ALA A 4 11.83 -10.79 -17.43
CA ALA A 4 10.65 -10.04 -17.01
C ALA A 4 10.83 -9.14 -15.75
N VAL A 5 11.88 -9.34 -14.93
CA VAL A 5 12.16 -8.45 -13.79
C VAL A 5 13.00 -7.25 -14.26
N GLN A 6 12.48 -6.05 -14.07
CA GLN A 6 13.15 -4.82 -14.48
C GLN A 6 14.16 -4.34 -13.43
N THR A 7 15.15 -3.56 -13.84
CA THR A 7 16.05 -2.81 -12.94
C THR A 7 15.84 -1.31 -13.11
N PRO A 8 15.90 -0.52 -12.01
CA PRO A 8 15.92 0.94 -12.08
C PRO A 8 17.01 1.42 -13.04
N SER A 9 16.74 2.49 -13.77
CA SER A 9 17.62 2.96 -14.84
C SER A 9 18.63 3.99 -14.36
N ARG A 10 18.33 4.68 -13.25
CA ARG A 10 19.23 5.58 -12.55
C ARG A 10 19.18 5.27 -11.07
N VAL A 11 20.35 5.00 -10.51
CA VAL A 11 20.61 4.88 -9.08
C VAL A 11 21.45 6.08 -8.72
N TYR A 12 20.97 6.91 -7.81
CA TYR A 12 21.75 8.04 -7.31
C TYR A 12 22.58 7.57 -6.11
N ASP A 13 23.75 8.16 -5.92
CA ASP A 13 24.52 7.94 -4.71
C ASP A 13 23.66 8.28 -3.48
N PRO A 14 23.80 7.51 -2.37
CA PRO A 14 23.05 7.79 -1.16
C PRO A 14 23.27 9.24 -0.73
N THR A 15 22.18 9.98 -0.56
CA THR A 15 22.27 11.33 0.00
C THR A 15 22.55 11.20 1.49
N PRO A 16 23.72 11.64 1.99
CA PRO A 16 24.09 11.45 3.38
C PRO A 16 23.24 12.34 4.28
N TYR A 17 22.97 11.88 5.51
CA TYR A 17 22.33 12.71 6.52
C TYR A 17 23.30 13.80 6.97
N ARG A 18 23.01 15.06 6.63
CA ARG A 18 23.83 16.19 7.04
C ARG A 18 23.53 16.51 8.50
N THR A 19 24.42 16.06 9.37
CA THR A 19 24.32 16.31 10.81
C THR A 19 25.57 17.01 11.32
N LYS A 20 25.40 17.89 12.31
CA LYS A 20 26.53 18.50 13.04
C LYS A 20 27.27 17.50 13.94
N SER A 21 26.71 16.31 14.16
CA SER A 21 27.21 15.27 15.06
C SER A 21 27.11 13.90 14.38
N PRO A 22 28.16 13.43 13.69
CA PRO A 22 28.10 12.25 12.81
C PRO A 22 28.00 10.90 13.53
N SER A 23 28.11 10.84 14.87
CA SER A 23 28.21 9.61 15.65
C SER A 23 26.90 9.09 16.25
N VAL A 24 25.74 9.47 15.70
CA VAL A 24 24.43 9.09 16.27
C VAL A 24 23.87 7.90 15.51
N GLU A 25 23.85 6.73 16.15
CA GLU A 25 23.10 5.57 15.67
C GLU A 25 21.59 5.83 15.79
N PHE A 26 20.84 5.36 14.79
CA PHE A 26 19.38 5.47 14.74
C PHE A 26 18.73 4.10 14.97
N SER A 27 17.66 4.08 15.75
CA SER A 27 16.91 2.86 16.09
C SER A 27 15.64 2.69 15.28
N ALA A 28 15.07 3.78 14.75
CA ALA A 28 13.85 3.76 13.97
C ALA A 28 13.85 4.91 12.97
N GLY A 29 13.11 4.74 11.88
CA GLY A 29 12.97 5.75 10.86
C GLY A 29 11.79 5.48 9.93
N GLY A 30 11.43 6.51 9.18
CA GLY A 30 10.38 6.42 8.18
C GLY A 30 10.36 7.64 7.26
N LEU A 31 9.46 7.61 6.30
CA LEU A 31 9.26 8.66 5.31
C LEU A 31 7.93 9.39 5.55
N LEU A 32 7.88 10.67 5.16
CA LEU A 32 6.72 11.56 5.31
C LEU A 32 6.39 12.25 4.00
N CYS A 33 5.14 12.66 3.84
CA CYS A 33 4.66 13.48 2.72
C CYS A 33 4.95 12.84 1.36
N GLY A 34 4.76 11.53 1.26
CA GLY A 34 5.10 10.76 0.06
C GLY A 34 6.61 10.65 -0.18
N GLY A 35 7.43 10.73 0.86
CA GLY A 35 8.89 10.62 0.76
C GLY A 35 9.62 11.94 0.57
N ARG A 36 8.95 13.10 0.62
CA ARG A 36 9.65 14.41 0.55
C ARG A 36 10.54 14.68 1.76
N TYR A 37 10.20 14.08 2.90
CA TYR A 37 10.95 14.17 4.13
C TYR A 37 11.19 12.77 4.70
N ALA A 38 12.29 12.63 5.43
CA ALA A 38 12.63 11.43 6.19
C ALA A 38 12.75 11.80 7.67
N TRP A 39 12.38 10.91 8.57
CA TRP A 39 12.59 11.10 10.00
C TRP A 39 13.35 9.92 10.57
N LEU A 40 14.19 10.21 11.57
CA LEU A 40 15.01 9.21 12.27
C LEU A 40 14.98 9.50 13.77
N VAL A 41 14.89 8.44 14.57
CA VAL A 41 14.93 8.50 16.04
C VAL A 41 16.14 7.72 16.54
N SER A 42 16.97 8.36 17.36
CA SER A 42 18.07 7.69 18.05
C SER A 42 17.59 6.94 19.30
N PRO A 43 18.32 5.92 19.79
CA PRO A 43 18.00 5.23 21.05
C PRO A 43 17.91 6.17 22.26
N GLY A 44 18.59 7.33 22.20
CA GLY A 44 18.50 8.39 23.22
C GLY A 44 17.27 9.28 23.11
N GLY A 45 16.33 8.98 22.20
CA GLY A 45 15.11 9.72 21.98
C GLY A 45 15.27 11.02 21.19
N LEU A 46 16.38 11.22 20.46
CA LEU A 46 16.50 12.39 19.58
C LEU A 46 15.84 12.09 18.23
N LEU A 47 14.72 12.74 17.96
CA LEU A 47 14.06 12.76 16.66
C LEU A 47 14.70 13.84 15.78
N ARG A 48 15.02 13.50 14.54
CA ARG A 48 15.45 14.44 13.50
C ARG A 48 14.63 14.22 12.24
N VAL A 49 14.26 15.32 11.60
CA VAL A 49 13.57 15.31 10.30
C VAL A 49 14.50 15.91 9.26
N PHE A 50 14.64 15.22 8.14
CA PHE A 50 15.53 15.57 7.06
C PHE A 50 14.73 15.81 5.79
N GLN A 51 15.15 16.79 5.01
CA GLN A 51 14.66 16.99 3.66
C GLN A 51 15.31 15.96 2.74
N SER A 52 14.49 15.25 1.98
CA SER A 52 15.01 14.10 1.22
C SER A 52 15.74 14.44 -0.07
N SER A 53 15.70 15.70 -0.52
CA SER A 53 16.39 16.14 -1.74
C SER A 53 17.90 16.33 -1.54
N ASP A 54 18.33 16.78 -0.36
CA ASP A 54 19.70 17.19 -0.06
C ASP A 54 20.23 16.63 1.27
N GLY A 55 19.37 15.98 2.06
CA GLY A 55 19.73 15.40 3.36
C GLY A 55 19.87 16.44 4.46
N GLU A 56 19.42 17.69 4.24
CA GLU A 56 19.48 18.76 5.24
C GLU A 56 18.52 18.49 6.40
N CYS A 57 19.00 18.77 7.62
CA CYS A 57 18.19 18.62 8.83
C CYS A 57 17.21 19.80 8.94
N VAL A 58 15.92 19.52 8.78
CA VAL A 58 14.82 20.49 8.85
C VAL A 58 14.47 20.80 10.30
N SER A 59 14.38 19.77 11.13
CA SER A 59 13.95 19.91 12.52
C SER A 59 14.57 18.85 13.42
N GLN A 60 14.60 19.15 14.72
CA GLN A 60 15.06 18.23 15.75
C GLN A 60 14.26 18.39 17.04
N LEU A 61 13.92 17.28 17.69
CA LEU A 61 13.13 17.26 18.94
C LEU A 61 13.61 16.15 19.86
N SER A 62 13.78 16.45 21.16
CA SER A 62 14.06 15.43 22.17
C SER A 62 12.76 14.83 22.70
N LEU A 63 12.62 13.53 22.53
CA LEU A 63 11.55 12.69 23.07
C LEU A 63 12.01 11.94 24.33
N SER A 64 13.20 12.25 24.86
CA SER A 64 13.76 11.54 26.01
C SER A 64 12.98 11.88 27.30
N PRO A 65 12.53 10.88 28.08
CA PRO A 65 11.88 11.13 29.36
C PRO A 65 12.88 11.48 30.49
N GLY A 66 14.18 11.61 30.21
CA GLY A 66 15.19 11.96 31.20
C GLY A 66 16.58 11.47 30.81
N LYS A 67 17.62 11.91 31.55
CA LYS A 67 19.00 11.51 31.30
C LYS A 67 19.16 9.99 31.49
N GLY A 68 19.77 9.33 30.50
CA GLY A 68 20.12 7.90 30.56
C GLY A 68 19.00 6.93 30.20
N ARG A 69 17.77 7.41 29.94
CA ARG A 69 16.64 6.55 29.52
C ARG A 69 16.70 6.28 28.02
N ARG A 70 16.37 5.06 27.61
CA ARG A 70 16.31 4.67 26.20
C ARG A 70 14.87 4.70 25.70
N VAL A 71 14.70 5.20 24.48
CA VAL A 71 13.40 5.25 23.79
C VAL A 71 13.46 4.34 22.57
N ALA A 72 12.45 3.52 22.39
CA ALA A 72 12.24 2.74 21.19
C ALA A 72 10.87 3.06 20.59
N VAL A 73 10.83 3.27 19.27
CA VAL A 73 9.60 3.50 18.53
C VAL A 73 9.01 2.15 18.16
N SER A 74 7.79 1.84 18.62
CA SER A 74 7.13 0.57 18.29
C SER A 74 6.41 0.62 16.94
N CYS A 75 5.79 1.76 16.63
CA CYS A 75 5.13 2.02 15.34
C CYS A 75 4.97 3.52 15.12
N SER A 76 4.65 3.89 13.88
CA SER A 76 4.49 5.27 13.44
C SER A 76 3.32 5.40 12.47
N CYS A 77 2.77 6.61 12.35
CA CYS A 77 1.71 6.92 11.40
C CYS A 77 1.78 8.40 11.00
N GLU A 78 1.66 8.68 9.69
CA GLU A 78 1.45 10.02 9.17
C GLU A 78 -0.03 10.39 9.28
N LEU A 79 -0.33 11.52 9.92
CA LEU A 79 -1.68 12.08 10.00
C LEU A 79 -1.83 13.15 8.94
N SER A 80 -2.42 12.77 7.81
CA SER A 80 -2.72 13.67 6.70
C SER A 80 -3.62 14.84 7.14
N PRO A 81 -3.57 16.00 6.46
CA PRO A 81 -4.44 17.14 6.77
C PRO A 81 -5.94 16.80 6.84
N GLY A 82 -6.44 15.92 5.98
CA GLY A 82 -7.83 15.43 6.02
C GLY A 82 -8.21 14.61 7.28
N THR A 83 -7.22 14.24 8.09
CA THR A 83 -7.41 13.66 9.44
C THR A 83 -7.52 14.74 10.51
N LEU A 84 -6.98 15.94 10.29
CA LEU A 84 -6.78 16.96 11.31
C LEU A 84 -7.99 17.89 11.50
N SER A 85 -8.72 18.23 10.43
CA SER A 85 -9.99 18.96 10.47
C SER A 85 -10.59 19.04 9.05
N ALA A 86 -11.89 19.31 8.96
CA ALA A 86 -12.59 19.54 7.70
C ALA A 86 -12.78 21.02 7.35
N ASP A 87 -12.41 21.92 8.26
CA ASP A 87 -12.48 23.35 8.02
C ASP A 87 -11.25 23.80 7.22
N SER A 88 -11.47 24.58 6.16
CA SER A 88 -10.45 25.06 5.22
C SER A 88 -9.39 25.99 5.82
N SER A 89 -9.50 26.34 7.11
CA SER A 89 -8.47 27.04 7.88
C SER A 89 -7.50 26.12 8.61
N ALA A 90 -7.63 24.80 8.45
CA ALA A 90 -6.82 23.80 9.12
C ALA A 90 -5.45 23.62 8.46
N ARG A 91 -4.51 23.14 9.29
CA ARG A 91 -3.08 22.96 8.97
C ARG A 91 -2.88 22.17 7.66
N ASP A 92 -2.24 22.80 6.67
CA ASP A 92 -1.88 22.15 5.39
C ASP A 92 -0.79 21.08 5.52
N GLN A 93 -0.08 21.05 6.65
CA GLN A 93 1.04 20.14 6.89
C GLN A 93 0.61 18.94 7.75
N PRO A 94 1.06 17.73 7.41
CA PRO A 94 0.74 16.53 8.18
C PRO A 94 1.44 16.51 9.54
N LEU A 95 0.87 15.75 10.46
CA LEU A 95 1.51 15.43 11.74
C LEU A 95 2.13 14.04 11.72
N LEU A 96 3.10 13.82 12.59
CA LEU A 96 3.69 12.50 12.82
C LEU A 96 3.21 11.97 14.17
N ALA A 97 2.60 10.79 14.19
CA ALA A 97 2.28 10.05 15.40
C ALA A 97 3.32 8.93 15.60
N LEU A 98 3.92 8.86 16.78
CA LEU A 98 4.88 7.83 17.20
C LEU A 98 4.41 7.18 18.50
N ALA A 99 4.37 5.86 18.52
CA ALA A 99 4.23 5.11 19.77
C ALA A 99 5.61 4.79 20.34
N LEU A 100 5.86 5.24 21.57
CA LEU A 100 7.15 5.12 22.24
C LEU A 100 7.06 4.13 23.39
N THR A 101 8.10 3.31 23.52
CA THR A 101 8.37 2.50 24.71
C THR A 101 9.65 3.00 25.37
N VAL A 102 9.65 3.02 26.69
CA VAL A 102 10.77 3.58 27.47
C VAL A 102 11.41 2.45 28.27
N ASP A 103 12.74 2.34 28.15
CA ASP A 103 13.57 1.32 28.80
C ASP A 103 13.12 -0.14 28.53
N GLY A 104 12.43 -0.37 27.39
CA GLY A 104 11.99 -1.69 26.98
C GLY A 104 10.84 -2.29 27.81
N VAL A 105 10.24 -1.52 28.74
CA VAL A 105 9.09 -1.98 29.51
C VAL A 105 7.87 -2.03 28.59
N ARG A 106 7.35 -3.24 28.34
CA ARG A 106 6.23 -3.50 27.42
C ARG A 106 4.83 -3.33 28.04
N ALA A 107 4.72 -2.82 29.26
CA ALA A 107 3.40 -2.69 29.89
C ALA A 107 2.58 -1.54 29.27
N ASN A 108 3.17 -0.33 29.22
CA ASN A 108 2.49 0.89 28.76
C ASN A 108 3.28 1.53 27.63
N ALA A 109 2.58 2.19 26.70
CA ALA A 109 3.21 2.98 25.65
C ALA A 109 2.86 4.46 25.80
N THR A 110 3.81 5.32 25.42
CA THR A 110 3.54 6.77 25.30
C THR A 110 3.30 7.09 23.83
N LEU A 111 2.06 7.41 23.49
CA LEU A 111 1.69 7.92 22.17
C LEU A 111 2.06 9.39 22.09
N THR A 112 2.87 9.78 21.11
CA THR A 112 3.27 11.16 20.87
C THR A 112 2.84 11.60 19.48
N VAL A 113 2.18 12.75 19.39
CA VAL A 113 1.83 13.42 18.14
C VAL A 113 2.63 14.70 18.07
N LEU A 114 3.36 14.90 16.99
CA LEU A 114 4.30 16.01 16.82
C LEU A 114 4.15 16.65 15.44
N ASP A 115 4.46 17.94 15.38
CA ASP A 115 4.68 18.65 14.14
C ASP A 115 6.14 18.45 13.70
N PRO A 116 6.38 17.70 12.61
CA PRO A 116 7.72 17.36 12.16
C PRO A 116 8.48 18.57 11.60
N PHE A 117 7.82 19.70 11.30
CA PHE A 117 8.46 20.85 10.67
C PHE A 117 8.80 21.96 11.66
N SER A 118 8.06 22.07 12.77
CA SER A 118 8.27 23.11 13.79
C SER A 118 8.96 22.63 15.07
N SER A 119 9.48 21.39 15.09
CA SER A 119 10.08 20.79 16.31
C SER A 119 9.15 20.82 17.51
N ARG A 120 7.82 20.73 17.31
CA ARG A 120 6.83 20.94 18.36
C ARG A 120 6.06 19.67 18.68
N LEU A 121 6.02 19.30 19.95
CA LEU A 121 5.09 18.30 20.46
C LEU A 121 3.66 18.87 20.46
N VAL A 122 2.70 18.11 19.93
CA VAL A 122 1.28 18.48 19.88
C VAL A 122 0.51 17.79 20.99
N ARG A 123 0.69 16.47 21.13
CA ARG A 123 0.10 15.65 22.21
C ARG A 123 1.10 14.59 22.67
N ALA A 124 1.11 14.28 23.96
CA ALA A 124 1.71 13.07 24.52
C ALA A 124 0.73 12.42 25.48
N VAL A 125 0.45 11.14 25.28
CA VAL A 125 -0.67 10.42 25.90
C VAL A 125 -0.22 9.05 26.36
N GLU A 126 -0.64 8.63 27.55
CA GLU A 126 -0.35 7.31 28.06
C GLU A 126 -1.42 6.33 27.57
N VAL A 127 -0.98 5.27 26.91
CA VAL A 127 -1.81 4.14 26.52
C VAL A 127 -1.52 2.99 27.48
N PRO A 128 -2.56 2.41 28.14
CA PRO A 128 -2.36 1.42 29.19
C PRO A 128 -1.95 0.03 28.67
N TRP A 129 -1.80 -0.11 27.35
CA TRP A 129 -1.31 -1.32 26.70
C TRP A 129 -0.13 -1.00 25.77
N SER A 130 0.64 -2.04 25.44
CA SER A 130 1.61 -1.98 24.34
C SER A 130 0.93 -1.63 23.03
N VAL A 131 1.36 -0.55 22.39
CA VAL A 131 0.85 -0.13 21.07
C VAL A 131 1.66 -0.79 19.96
N THR A 132 0.95 -1.49 19.08
CA THR A 132 1.51 -2.34 18.01
C THR A 132 1.19 -1.83 16.61
N SER A 133 0.15 -1.01 16.44
CA SER A 133 -0.18 -0.38 15.16
C SER A 133 -0.91 0.95 15.35
N LEU A 134 -0.78 1.85 14.38
CA LEU A 134 -1.41 3.17 14.37
C LEU A 134 -2.04 3.43 13.01
N CYS A 135 -3.19 4.10 12.99
CA CYS A 135 -3.84 4.53 11.75
C CYS A 135 -4.62 5.83 11.97
N GLY A 136 -4.34 6.87 11.17
CA GLY A 136 -5.14 8.09 11.15
C GLY A 136 -6.51 7.83 10.52
N VAL A 137 -7.58 8.32 11.17
CA VAL A 137 -8.94 8.21 10.65
C VAL A 137 -9.36 9.56 10.09
N SER A 138 -9.65 9.61 8.79
CA SER A 138 -9.98 10.86 8.10
C SER A 138 -11.27 11.49 8.67
N GLY A 139 -11.12 12.62 9.36
CA GLY A 139 -12.24 13.40 9.88
C GLY A 139 -13.12 13.97 8.76
N THR A 140 -12.53 14.35 7.61
CA THR A 140 -13.28 14.78 6.43
C THR A 140 -14.16 13.68 5.86
N ALA A 141 -13.65 12.44 5.77
CA ALA A 141 -14.43 11.30 5.30
C ALA A 141 -15.60 10.99 6.25
N LEU A 142 -15.34 11.02 7.57
CA LEU A 142 -16.40 10.91 8.57
C LEU A 142 -17.44 12.03 8.35
N GLN A 143 -17.06 13.30 8.37
CA GLN A 143 -18.03 14.40 8.23
C GLN A 143 -18.82 14.39 6.90
N SER A 144 -18.23 13.92 5.81
CA SER A 144 -18.96 13.73 4.54
C SER A 144 -20.10 12.73 4.67
N ALA A 145 -20.00 11.81 5.62
CA ALA A 145 -21.05 10.88 5.99
C ALA A 145 -22.03 11.46 7.04
N ALA A 146 -21.94 12.76 7.36
CA ALA A 146 -22.97 13.66 7.94
C ALA A 146 -24.38 13.08 8.12
N GLY A 147 -25.02 12.84 6.98
CA GLY A 147 -26.41 12.42 6.89
C GLY A 147 -26.65 10.92 7.02
N LEU A 148 -25.60 10.11 7.17
CA LEU A 148 -25.62 8.64 7.18
C LEU A 148 -25.31 8.05 8.57
N PHE A 149 -25.11 8.88 9.58
CA PHE A 149 -24.55 8.51 10.89
C PHE A 149 -25.55 7.92 11.88
N SER A 150 -25.03 7.06 12.78
CA SER A 150 -25.70 6.70 14.04
C SER A 150 -24.88 6.84 15.34
N PRO A 151 -23.68 7.50 15.36
CA PRO A 151 -23.22 8.10 16.64
C PRO A 151 -22.91 9.60 16.62
N ALA A 152 -23.51 10.34 17.55
CA ALA A 152 -23.13 11.73 17.86
C ALA A 152 -21.66 11.88 18.29
N LEU A 153 -21.08 10.82 18.88
CA LEU A 153 -19.75 10.84 19.48
C LEU A 153 -18.61 11.15 18.49
N LEU A 154 -18.60 10.51 17.33
CA LEU A 154 -17.51 10.69 16.34
C LEU A 154 -17.55 12.08 15.68
N GLN A 155 -18.72 12.74 15.69
CA GLN A 155 -18.86 14.10 15.19
C GLN A 155 -18.24 15.12 16.15
N GLU A 156 -18.13 14.79 17.44
CA GLU A 156 -17.51 15.66 18.43
C GLU A 156 -15.98 15.58 18.40
N PHE A 157 -15.39 14.49 17.91
CA PHE A 157 -13.94 14.28 17.91
C PHE A 157 -13.22 15.20 16.91
N SER A 158 -11.98 15.57 17.24
CA SER A 158 -11.13 16.43 16.43
C SER A 158 -9.72 15.87 16.34
N GLY A 159 -9.36 15.36 15.16
CA GLY A 159 -8.12 14.61 14.95
C GLY A 159 -8.24 13.20 15.52
N VAL A 160 -8.84 12.29 14.76
CA VAL A 160 -9.09 10.91 15.23
C VAL A 160 -7.91 10.02 14.88
N LEU A 161 -7.35 9.36 15.89
CA LEU A 161 -6.31 8.36 15.70
C LEU A 161 -6.80 7.00 16.22
N SER A 162 -6.72 5.99 15.35
CA SER A 162 -6.91 4.60 15.75
C SER A 162 -5.59 4.01 16.24
N VAL A 163 -5.65 3.35 17.40
CA VAL A 163 -4.50 2.77 18.11
C VAL A 163 -4.77 1.29 18.35
N GLY A 164 -4.02 0.44 17.67
CA GLY A 164 -4.06 -1.01 17.84
C GLY A 164 -3.04 -1.44 18.89
N CYS A 165 -3.50 -2.27 19.83
CA CYS A 165 -2.69 -2.69 20.96
C CYS A 165 -2.44 -4.20 21.00
N ALA A 166 -1.50 -4.61 21.85
CA ALA A 166 -1.48 -5.95 22.40
C ALA A 166 -2.81 -6.27 23.12
N GLU A 167 -3.06 -7.54 23.39
CA GLU A 167 -4.27 -8.06 24.02
C GLU A 167 -5.57 -7.95 23.19
N GLY A 168 -5.52 -7.31 22.02
CA GLY A 168 -6.65 -7.22 21.09
C GLY A 168 -7.47 -5.93 21.20
N HIS A 169 -7.02 -4.94 21.97
CA HIS A 169 -7.68 -3.64 22.09
C HIS A 169 -7.49 -2.77 20.85
N VAL A 170 -8.55 -2.08 20.42
CA VAL A 170 -8.53 -1.09 19.33
C VAL A 170 -9.17 0.19 19.82
N LEU A 171 -8.34 1.20 20.07
CA LEU A 171 -8.78 2.47 20.62
C LEU A 171 -8.99 3.49 19.49
N LEU A 172 -10.07 4.26 19.56
CA LEU A 172 -10.21 5.53 18.85
C LEU A 172 -9.95 6.67 19.84
N VAL A 173 -8.90 7.43 19.61
CA VAL A 173 -8.47 8.54 20.47
C VAL A 173 -8.87 9.87 19.83
N ASP A 174 -9.59 10.71 20.58
CA ASP A 174 -9.80 12.12 20.25
C ASP A 174 -8.55 12.91 20.60
N LEU A 175 -7.79 13.37 19.61
CA LEU A 175 -6.61 14.21 19.85
C LEU A 175 -6.99 15.65 20.27
N ALA A 176 -8.28 16.00 20.20
CA ALA A 176 -8.83 17.30 20.55
C ALA A 176 -8.03 18.45 19.91
N LEU A 177 -7.69 18.33 18.61
CA LEU A 177 -6.80 19.27 17.93
C LEU A 177 -7.40 20.68 17.79
N CYS A 178 -8.72 20.79 17.65
CA CYS A 178 -9.45 22.06 17.59
C CYS A 178 -9.70 22.69 18.98
N VAL A 179 -9.28 22.04 20.07
CA VAL A 179 -9.54 22.50 21.44
C VAL A 179 -8.25 23.02 22.08
N SER A 180 -8.19 24.33 22.31
CA SER A 180 -7.02 25.00 22.88
C SER A 180 -6.86 24.81 24.38
N SER A 181 -7.94 24.48 25.11
CA SER A 181 -7.91 24.23 26.56
C SER A 181 -7.20 22.93 26.94
N VAL A 182 -7.02 22.02 25.99
CA VAL A 182 -6.36 20.74 26.22
C VAL A 182 -4.85 20.92 26.12
N GLY A 183 -4.15 20.61 27.21
CA GLY A 183 -2.70 20.65 27.29
C GLY A 183 -2.04 19.72 26.28
N GLN A 184 -0.76 19.97 26.02
CA GLN A 184 0.03 19.13 25.11
C GLN A 184 0.52 17.83 25.77
N GLY A 185 0.65 17.82 27.11
CA GLY A 185 1.37 16.78 27.83
C GLY A 185 2.88 16.78 27.52
N SER A 186 3.60 15.81 28.07
CA SER A 186 5.01 15.56 27.76
C SER A 186 5.30 14.06 27.85
N VAL A 187 6.45 13.60 27.33
CA VAL A 187 6.85 12.18 27.48
C VAL A 187 7.05 11.80 28.96
N GLN A 188 7.44 12.76 29.81
CA GLN A 188 7.62 12.54 31.25
C GLN A 188 6.30 12.54 32.03
N ARG A 189 5.34 13.33 31.57
CA ARG A 189 4.01 13.51 32.16
C ARG A 189 2.98 13.49 31.04
N PRO A 190 2.67 12.30 30.51
CA PRO A 190 1.69 12.16 29.45
C PRO A 190 0.27 12.44 29.97
N LEU A 191 -0.60 12.85 29.06
CA LEU A 191 -2.04 12.99 29.32
C LEU A 191 -2.65 11.61 29.55
N ARG A 192 -3.75 11.57 30.32
CA ARG A 192 -4.48 10.33 30.57
C ARG A 192 -5.64 10.15 29.60
N LEU A 193 -5.90 8.89 29.25
CA LEU A 193 -7.09 8.50 28.50
C LEU A 193 -8.29 8.32 29.43
N VAL A 194 -9.43 8.88 29.03
CA VAL A 194 -10.74 8.68 29.63
C VAL A 194 -11.58 7.87 28.65
N PHE A 195 -11.95 6.66 29.07
CA PHE A 195 -12.72 5.75 28.25
C PHE A 195 -14.20 6.12 28.28
N ALA A 196 -14.77 6.33 27.10
CA ALA A 196 -16.19 6.54 26.92
C ALA A 196 -16.91 5.19 26.91
N ASP A 197 -17.92 5.03 27.77
CA ASP A 197 -18.73 3.81 27.84
C ASP A 197 -19.66 3.71 26.61
N GLY A 198 -19.12 3.08 25.57
CA GLY A 198 -19.82 2.82 24.32
C GLY A 198 -20.21 4.07 23.53
N VAL A 199 -21.02 3.84 22.51
CA VAL A 199 -21.39 4.79 21.44
C VAL A 199 -22.64 5.63 21.82
N THR A 200 -23.11 5.49 23.06
CA THR A 200 -24.36 6.10 23.56
C THR A 200 -24.17 7.56 23.99
N GLN A 201 -25.26 8.28 24.35
CA GLN A 201 -25.22 9.65 24.87
C GLN A 201 -24.25 9.87 26.07
N ARG A 202 -23.86 8.81 26.78
CA ARG A 202 -22.83 8.88 27.84
C ARG A 202 -21.42 9.17 27.30
N GLY A 203 -21.16 8.83 26.03
CA GLY A 203 -19.88 9.12 25.38
C GLY A 203 -19.59 10.63 25.26
N SER A 204 -20.59 11.44 24.89
CA SER A 204 -20.48 12.90 24.80
C SER A 204 -20.16 13.56 26.15
N SER A 205 -20.64 12.96 27.26
CA SER A 205 -20.29 13.40 28.61
C SER A 205 -18.81 13.15 28.94
N ALA A 206 -18.25 12.01 28.50
CA ALA A 206 -16.83 11.70 28.66
C ALA A 206 -15.92 12.64 27.83
N VAL A 207 -16.35 13.02 26.62
CA VAL A 207 -15.65 14.03 25.80
C VAL A 207 -15.64 15.39 26.50
N SER A 208 -16.81 15.82 26.98
CA SER A 208 -16.97 17.11 27.67
C SER A 208 -16.16 17.16 28.97
N SER A 209 -16.14 16.07 29.75
CA SER A 209 -15.37 15.99 30.99
C SER A 209 -13.86 15.98 30.75
N ALA A 210 -13.38 15.23 29.74
CA ALA A 210 -11.97 15.22 29.36
C ALA A 210 -11.49 16.61 28.93
N ARG A 211 -12.29 17.33 28.14
CA ARG A 211 -11.98 18.70 27.67
C ARG A 211 -11.96 19.75 28.77
N GLY A 212 -12.77 19.57 29.82
CA GLY A 212 -12.86 20.51 30.95
C GLY A 212 -11.63 20.46 31.88
N ASN A 213 -10.95 19.33 31.96
CA ASN A 213 -9.85 19.11 32.91
C ASN A 213 -8.47 19.48 32.34
N GLY A 214 -8.35 19.63 31.02
CA GLY A 214 -7.11 20.05 30.32
C GLY A 214 -5.96 19.03 30.30
N GLU A 215 -5.99 18.02 31.17
CA GLU A 215 -4.95 16.96 31.30
C GLU A 215 -5.40 15.57 30.79
N GLN A 216 -6.55 15.51 30.12
CA GLN A 216 -7.20 14.27 29.71
C GLN A 216 -7.64 14.30 28.26
N LEU A 217 -7.66 13.14 27.60
CA LEU A 217 -8.23 12.94 26.28
C LEU A 217 -9.29 11.83 26.32
N ALA A 218 -10.35 12.00 25.53
CA ALA A 218 -11.37 10.98 25.40
C ALA A 218 -10.93 9.88 24.42
N CYS A 219 -11.29 8.65 24.71
CA CYS A 219 -11.15 7.53 23.78
C CYS A 219 -12.31 6.54 23.88
N VAL A 220 -12.45 5.72 22.84
CA VAL A 220 -13.40 4.60 22.80
C VAL A 220 -12.62 3.33 22.46
N ASP A 221 -12.83 2.26 23.23
CA ASP A 221 -12.36 0.93 22.83
C ASP A 221 -13.45 0.23 22.01
N LEU A 222 -13.17 0.04 20.72
CA LEU A 222 -14.11 -0.51 19.74
C LEU A 222 -14.46 -1.97 20.01
N LEU A 223 -13.55 -2.71 20.65
CA LEU A 223 -13.65 -4.15 20.86
C LEU A 223 -13.81 -4.51 22.33
N ALA A 224 -14.07 -3.55 23.22
CA ALA A 224 -14.21 -3.79 24.67
C ALA A 224 -15.16 -4.95 25.01
N SER A 225 -16.29 -5.06 24.30
CA SER A 225 -17.28 -6.13 24.49
C SER A 225 -16.76 -7.54 24.20
N ASN A 226 -15.66 -7.65 23.46
CA ASN A 226 -15.03 -8.91 23.09
C ASN A 226 -14.14 -9.44 24.22
N HIS A 227 -13.77 -8.60 25.19
CA HIS A 227 -12.96 -9.00 26.33
C HIS A 227 -13.87 -9.51 27.46
N LYS A 228 -13.74 -10.79 27.83
CA LYS A 228 -14.45 -11.38 28.98
C LYS A 228 -13.51 -12.32 29.74
N LYS A 229 -13.30 -12.06 31.03
CA LYS A 229 -12.52 -12.93 31.95
C LYS A 229 -11.11 -13.29 31.43
N GLY A 230 -10.35 -12.31 30.90
CA GLY A 230 -9.00 -12.53 30.37
C GLY A 230 -8.96 -13.29 29.03
N GLN A 231 -10.10 -13.37 28.34
CA GLN A 231 -10.22 -14.00 27.04
C GLN A 231 -10.80 -13.01 26.03
N PHE A 232 -10.24 -13.01 24.83
CA PHE A 232 -10.74 -12.28 23.68
C PHE A 232 -11.65 -13.18 22.85
N HIS A 233 -12.90 -12.75 22.68
CA HIS A 233 -13.92 -13.45 21.90
C HIS A 233 -13.93 -12.88 20.49
N TYR A 234 -13.37 -13.62 19.52
CA TYR A 234 -13.38 -13.23 18.12
C TYR A 234 -14.78 -13.45 17.53
N THR A 235 -15.48 -12.35 17.25
CA THR A 235 -16.89 -12.35 16.84
C THR A 235 -17.05 -12.28 15.32
N SER A 236 -18.11 -12.92 14.81
CA SER A 236 -18.56 -12.77 13.43
C SER A 236 -19.57 -11.61 13.32
N THR A 237 -20.09 -11.38 12.11
CA THR A 237 -21.03 -10.31 11.75
C THR A 237 -22.37 -10.38 12.48
N ASN A 238 -22.76 -11.56 12.97
CA ASN A 238 -23.95 -11.78 13.78
C ASN A 238 -23.67 -11.71 15.29
N GLN A 239 -22.52 -11.13 15.68
CA GLN A 239 -22.02 -11.06 17.06
C GLN A 239 -21.82 -12.44 17.73
N ALA A 240 -21.93 -13.54 16.97
CA ALA A 240 -21.62 -14.87 17.47
C ALA A 240 -20.11 -15.00 17.62
N THR A 241 -19.66 -15.52 18.77
CA THR A 241 -18.25 -15.84 18.97
C THR A 241 -17.86 -17.01 18.07
N THR A 242 -16.93 -16.76 17.15
CA THR A 242 -16.40 -17.78 16.24
C THR A 242 -15.28 -18.58 16.90
N ARG A 243 -14.37 -17.89 17.61
CA ARG A 243 -13.29 -18.48 18.41
C ARG A 243 -12.94 -17.59 19.58
N THR A 244 -12.32 -18.19 20.59
CA THR A 244 -11.83 -17.47 21.78
C THR A 244 -10.33 -17.66 21.89
N PHE A 245 -9.63 -16.60 22.28
CA PHE A 245 -8.18 -16.57 22.43
C PHE A 245 -7.80 -15.97 23.79
N PRO A 246 -6.76 -16.49 24.46
CA PRO A 246 -6.18 -15.78 25.60
C PRO A 246 -5.71 -14.39 25.17
N THR A 247 -6.04 -13.35 25.95
CA THR A 247 -5.66 -11.96 25.62
C THR A 247 -4.17 -11.84 25.36
N ASP A 248 -3.35 -12.47 26.19
CA ASP A 248 -1.89 -12.39 26.14
C ASP A 248 -1.28 -13.00 24.86
N SER A 249 -2.06 -13.80 24.11
CA SER A 249 -1.65 -14.42 22.85
C SER A 249 -2.07 -13.63 21.60
N LEU A 250 -2.84 -12.57 21.78
CA LEU A 250 -3.42 -11.77 20.70
C LEU A 250 -2.78 -10.39 20.65
N ALA A 251 -2.56 -9.89 19.43
CA ALA A 251 -2.19 -8.50 19.22
C ALA A 251 -2.83 -8.00 17.93
N ILE A 252 -3.13 -6.70 17.89
CA ILE A 252 -3.53 -6.00 16.66
C ILE A 252 -2.26 -5.68 15.87
N THR A 253 -2.07 -6.32 14.72
CA THR A 253 -0.82 -6.22 13.96
C THR A 253 -0.90 -5.27 12.77
N SER A 254 -2.12 -4.89 12.36
CA SER A 254 -2.31 -3.93 11.27
C SER A 254 -3.64 -3.21 11.42
N LEU A 255 -3.65 -1.92 11.10
CA LEU A 255 -4.85 -1.08 11.05
C LEU A 255 -4.83 -0.28 9.75
N HIS A 256 -5.98 -0.19 9.09
CA HIS A 256 -6.14 0.63 7.90
C HIS A 256 -7.56 1.17 7.80
N PHE A 257 -7.72 2.49 7.73
CA PHE A 257 -9.00 3.12 7.52
C PHE A 257 -9.24 3.32 6.02
N ALA A 258 -10.30 2.69 5.49
CA ALA A 258 -10.72 2.85 4.10
C ALA A 258 -11.89 3.85 4.04
N PRO A 259 -11.64 5.12 3.67
CA PRO A 259 -12.65 6.18 3.75
C PRO A 259 -13.85 5.95 2.82
N GLN A 260 -13.64 5.30 1.68
CA GLN A 260 -14.69 5.07 0.67
C GLN A 260 -15.75 4.07 1.14
N ILE A 261 -15.41 3.16 2.05
CA ILE A 261 -16.34 2.21 2.68
C ILE A 261 -16.62 2.55 4.15
N LEU A 262 -15.97 3.59 4.68
CA LEU A 262 -16.01 4.03 6.08
C LEU A 262 -15.77 2.90 7.09
N CYS A 263 -14.88 1.98 6.73
CA CYS A 263 -14.51 0.85 7.57
C CYS A 263 -13.08 0.96 8.06
N LEU A 264 -12.87 0.61 9.33
CA LEU A 264 -11.56 0.32 9.88
C LEU A 264 -11.28 -1.18 9.68
N LEU A 265 -10.24 -1.49 8.91
CA LEU A 265 -9.74 -2.84 8.73
C LEU A 265 -8.80 -3.15 9.91
N ILE A 266 -9.09 -4.23 10.62
CA ILE A 266 -8.38 -4.66 11.83
C ILE A 266 -7.72 -6.01 11.55
N GLY A 267 -6.39 -6.04 11.52
CA GLY A 267 -5.58 -7.24 11.31
C GLY A 267 -5.02 -7.78 12.62
N TYR A 268 -5.04 -9.10 12.80
CA TYR A 268 -4.61 -9.75 14.03
C TYR A 268 -3.35 -10.60 13.83
N SER A 269 -2.61 -10.81 14.93
CA SER A 269 -1.45 -11.73 15.00
C SER A 269 -1.81 -13.18 14.62
N ILE A 270 -3.06 -13.57 14.79
CA ILE A 270 -3.58 -14.91 14.43
C ILE A 270 -3.85 -15.09 12.92
N GLY A 271 -3.64 -14.05 12.10
CA GLY A 271 -3.81 -14.10 10.65
C GLY A 271 -5.23 -13.88 10.14
N SER A 272 -6.17 -13.66 11.05
CA SER A 272 -7.51 -13.14 10.77
C SER A 272 -7.51 -11.63 10.59
N PHE A 273 -8.56 -11.11 9.98
CA PHE A 273 -8.92 -9.69 9.97
C PHE A 273 -10.43 -9.47 10.11
N GLN A 274 -10.83 -8.29 10.58
CA GLN A 274 -12.21 -7.82 10.63
C GLN A 274 -12.35 -6.50 9.88
N LEU A 275 -13.53 -6.24 9.33
CA LEU A 275 -13.97 -4.91 8.89
C LEU A 275 -14.94 -4.38 9.93
N TYR A 276 -14.58 -3.26 10.55
CA TYR A 276 -15.40 -2.56 11.52
C TYR A 276 -16.01 -1.32 10.87
N ASP A 277 -17.33 -1.28 10.75
CA ASP A 277 -18.05 -0.16 10.12
C ASP A 277 -18.18 0.98 11.12
N MET A 278 -17.57 2.12 10.82
CA MET A 278 -17.51 3.29 11.70
C MET A 278 -18.88 3.99 11.83
N ARG A 279 -19.82 3.72 10.92
CA ARG A 279 -21.19 4.25 10.98
C ARG A 279 -22.03 3.46 11.96
N LYS A 280 -21.93 2.12 11.90
CA LYS A 280 -22.69 1.20 12.74
C LYS A 280 -22.02 0.96 14.09
N MET A 281 -20.72 1.23 14.18
CA MET A 281 -19.86 0.86 15.29
C MET A 281 -19.97 -0.63 15.62
N ASP A 282 -19.89 -1.45 14.58
CA ASP A 282 -19.95 -2.92 14.70
C ASP A 282 -19.14 -3.59 13.58
N VAL A 283 -18.80 -4.86 13.81
CA VAL A 283 -18.09 -5.71 12.85
C VAL A 283 -19.05 -6.12 11.72
N VAL A 284 -18.75 -5.69 10.50
CA VAL A 284 -19.54 -6.03 9.30
C VAL A 284 -18.95 -7.19 8.51
N HIS A 285 -17.68 -7.55 8.75
CA HIS A 285 -17.08 -8.77 8.23
C HIS A 285 -16.00 -9.28 9.18
N ALA A 286 -15.88 -10.60 9.30
CA ALA A 286 -14.81 -11.26 10.04
C ALA A 286 -14.27 -12.44 9.23
N SER A 287 -12.98 -12.42 8.90
CA SER A 287 -12.36 -13.54 8.20
C SER A 287 -12.20 -14.73 9.16
N PRO A 288 -12.40 -15.98 8.72
CA PRO A 288 -12.15 -17.13 9.58
C PRO A 288 -10.66 -17.26 9.91
N PRO A 289 -10.28 -17.65 11.14
CA PRO A 289 -8.89 -17.90 11.48
C PRO A 289 -8.27 -18.98 10.60
N PRO A 290 -7.13 -18.70 9.94
CA PRO A 290 -6.47 -19.65 9.06
C PRO A 290 -5.97 -20.89 9.83
N LYS A 291 -5.66 -21.97 9.10
CA LYS A 291 -5.05 -23.17 9.68
C LYS A 291 -3.67 -22.87 10.27
N THR A 292 -2.90 -22.04 9.58
CA THR A 292 -1.59 -21.54 10.03
C THR A 292 -1.73 -20.07 10.39
N PRO A 293 -1.52 -19.68 11.67
CA PRO A 293 -1.66 -18.30 12.10
C PRO A 293 -0.43 -17.49 11.66
N ILE A 294 -0.57 -16.80 10.53
CA ILE A 294 0.43 -15.88 10.00
C ILE A 294 -0.12 -14.46 10.19
N PRO A 295 0.53 -13.58 10.98
CA PRO A 295 0.04 -12.24 11.26
C PRO A 295 -0.35 -11.46 10.01
N VAL A 296 -1.44 -10.70 10.10
CA VAL A 296 -1.77 -9.71 9.07
C VAL A 296 -0.89 -8.49 9.28
N THR A 297 -0.05 -8.17 8.30
CA THR A 297 0.94 -7.09 8.45
C THR A 297 0.48 -5.79 7.81
N HIS A 298 -0.18 -5.87 6.65
CA HIS A 298 -0.60 -4.68 5.89
C HIS A 298 -1.94 -4.88 5.20
N PHE A 299 -2.62 -3.76 4.99
CA PHE A 299 -3.76 -3.64 4.08
C PHE A 299 -3.49 -2.58 3.04
N THR A 300 -4.11 -2.71 1.86
CA THR A 300 -4.35 -1.57 0.98
C THR A 300 -5.67 -1.74 0.25
N PHE A 301 -6.30 -0.63 -0.12
CA PHE A 301 -7.63 -0.59 -0.72
C PHE A 301 -7.56 -0.07 -2.15
N GLN A 302 -8.34 -0.62 -3.08
CA GLN A 302 -8.40 -0.18 -4.47
C GLN A 302 -9.84 -0.13 -4.97
N GLU A 303 -10.14 0.90 -5.75
CA GLU A 303 -11.40 1.02 -6.50
C GLU A 303 -11.13 0.88 -8.00
N PRO A 304 -11.93 0.07 -8.73
CA PRO A 304 -11.84 0.01 -10.18
C PRO A 304 -12.39 1.30 -10.82
N GLU A 305 -11.83 1.69 -11.98
CA GLU A 305 -12.31 2.85 -12.76
C GLU A 305 -13.79 2.70 -13.14
N ASN A 306 -14.17 1.50 -13.57
CA ASN A 306 -15.53 1.18 -13.97
C ASN A 306 -15.90 -0.23 -13.51
N ASP A 307 -16.85 -0.33 -12.58
CA ASP A 307 -17.44 -1.59 -12.17
C ASP A 307 -18.97 -1.47 -12.10
N PRO A 308 -19.71 -2.31 -12.84
CA PRO A 308 -21.17 -2.21 -12.93
C PRO A 308 -21.90 -2.71 -11.67
N LYS A 309 -21.18 -3.29 -10.70
CA LYS A 309 -21.74 -3.93 -9.51
C LYS A 309 -21.27 -3.28 -8.21
N ASN A 310 -20.58 -2.14 -8.24
CA ASN A 310 -20.03 -1.49 -7.03
C ASN A 310 -19.05 -2.38 -6.25
N ASN A 311 -18.18 -3.11 -6.95
CA ASN A 311 -17.07 -3.83 -6.32
C ASN A 311 -15.93 -2.89 -5.91
N VAL A 312 -15.30 -3.22 -4.79
CA VAL A 312 -14.02 -2.67 -4.34
C VAL A 312 -13.10 -3.80 -3.91
N TYR A 313 -11.80 -3.51 -3.78
CA TYR A 313 -10.79 -4.53 -3.57
C TYR A 313 -9.91 -4.22 -2.36
N ILE A 314 -9.66 -5.23 -1.55
CA ILE A 314 -8.81 -5.14 -0.36
C ILE A 314 -7.68 -6.15 -0.48
N TRP A 315 -6.45 -5.63 -0.50
CA TRP A 315 -5.26 -6.44 -0.32
C TRP A 315 -5.02 -6.70 1.16
N VAL A 316 -4.78 -7.96 1.50
CA VAL A 316 -4.37 -8.40 2.83
C VAL A 316 -3.02 -9.08 2.70
N ALA A 317 -1.99 -8.44 3.26
CA ALA A 317 -0.67 -9.03 3.38
C ALA A 317 -0.56 -9.82 4.68
N ARG A 318 -0.09 -11.06 4.58
CA ARG A 318 0.23 -11.89 5.74
C ARG A 318 1.72 -12.18 5.73
N GLY A 319 2.36 -11.94 6.86
CA GLY A 319 3.77 -12.25 6.99
C GLY A 319 4.23 -12.39 8.43
N SER A 320 5.30 -13.16 8.59
CA SER A 320 6.00 -13.28 9.86
C SER A 320 6.91 -12.07 10.07
N PRO A 321 7.03 -11.51 11.29
CA PRO A 321 8.09 -10.56 11.60
C PRO A 321 9.46 -11.21 11.37
N GLU A 322 10.47 -10.37 11.13
CA GLU A 322 11.84 -10.83 10.88
C GLU A 322 12.28 -11.79 11.98
N HIS A 323 12.87 -12.92 11.58
CA HIS A 323 13.37 -14.01 12.44
C HIS A 323 12.38 -15.08 12.94
N ALA A 324 11.10 -15.04 12.56
CA ALA A 324 10.15 -16.08 12.96
C ALA A 324 9.88 -17.09 11.83
N ASN A 325 10.31 -18.35 12.05
CA ASN A 325 10.08 -19.58 11.26
C ASN A 325 10.19 -19.44 9.73
N LEU A 326 11.32 -19.89 9.17
CA LEU A 326 11.59 -19.96 7.72
C LEU A 326 10.60 -20.82 6.92
N ASP A 327 9.79 -21.64 7.60
CA ASP A 327 8.82 -22.56 6.99
C ASP A 327 7.46 -21.90 6.66
N VAL A 328 7.29 -20.61 6.96
CA VAL A 328 6.03 -19.89 6.77
C VAL A 328 6.09 -19.00 5.52
N GLU A 329 5.24 -19.30 4.54
CA GLU A 329 5.15 -18.52 3.29
C GLU A 329 4.37 -17.22 3.50
N ASN A 330 5.08 -16.08 3.43
CA ASN A 330 4.46 -14.76 3.41
C ASN A 330 3.76 -14.53 2.07
N LYS A 331 2.58 -13.92 2.10
CA LYS A 331 1.72 -13.83 0.91
C LYS A 331 0.81 -12.60 0.91
N LEU A 332 0.47 -12.18 -0.29
CA LEU A 332 -0.57 -11.20 -0.60
C LEU A 332 -1.84 -11.93 -1.01
N THR A 333 -2.99 -11.46 -0.53
CA THR A 333 -4.30 -11.96 -0.95
C THR A 333 -5.20 -10.79 -1.30
N LEU A 334 -5.79 -10.82 -2.49
CA LEU A 334 -6.78 -9.85 -2.93
C LEU A 334 -8.17 -10.38 -2.64
N TYR A 335 -8.97 -9.59 -1.93
CA TYR A 335 -10.37 -9.83 -1.64
C TYR A 335 -11.24 -8.86 -2.44
N GLN A 336 -12.35 -9.37 -2.97
CA GLN A 336 -13.35 -8.59 -3.67
C GLN A 336 -14.53 -8.35 -2.74
N VAL A 337 -14.97 -7.10 -2.64
CA VAL A 337 -16.01 -6.68 -1.73
C VAL A 337 -17.13 -6.03 -2.52
N LEU A 338 -18.33 -6.57 -2.39
CA LEU A 338 -19.51 -6.16 -3.14
C LEU A 338 -20.46 -5.37 -2.24
N PHE A 339 -20.80 -4.17 -2.69
CA PHE A 339 -21.75 -3.29 -2.06
C PHE A 339 -23.04 -3.19 -2.88
N ASP A 340 -24.13 -2.88 -2.21
CA ASP A 340 -25.45 -2.75 -2.86
C ASP A 340 -25.48 -1.53 -3.77
N HIS A 341 -25.05 -0.40 -3.23
CA HIS A 341 -25.05 0.87 -3.93
C HIS A 341 -23.92 1.76 -3.43
N LYS A 342 -23.64 2.82 -4.19
CA LYS A 342 -22.72 3.88 -3.81
C LYS A 342 -23.43 5.22 -3.88
N VAL A 343 -23.12 6.10 -2.95
CA VAL A 343 -23.68 7.45 -2.87
C VAL A 343 -22.57 8.43 -3.15
N CYS A 344 -22.75 9.24 -4.18
CA CYS A 344 -21.83 10.30 -4.54
C CYS A 344 -22.16 11.56 -3.70
N GLY A 345 -21.21 12.00 -2.89
CA GLY A 345 -21.30 13.26 -2.16
C GLY A 345 -20.32 14.30 -2.70
N GLU A 346 -20.40 15.54 -2.19
CA GLU A 346 -19.51 16.65 -2.58
C GLU A 346 -18.01 16.36 -2.37
N ARG A 347 -17.69 15.39 -1.51
CA ARG A 347 -16.33 15.05 -1.07
C ARG A 347 -15.88 13.64 -1.48
N GLY A 348 -16.60 13.01 -2.42
CA GLY A 348 -16.27 11.71 -2.98
C GLY A 348 -17.41 10.69 -2.88
N THR A 349 -17.12 9.47 -3.33
CA THR A 349 -18.07 8.36 -3.41
C THR A 349 -17.97 7.47 -2.18
N ILE A 350 -19.12 7.17 -1.58
CA ILE A 350 -19.23 6.33 -0.38
C ILE A 350 -20.05 5.08 -0.71
N TYR A 351 -19.46 3.93 -0.52
CA TYR A 351 -20.09 2.63 -0.71
C TYR A 351 -20.94 2.26 0.51
N GLN A 352 -22.15 1.77 0.25
CA GLN A 352 -23.16 1.50 1.26
C GLN A 352 -23.70 0.08 1.17
N VAL A 353 -24.07 -0.44 2.34
CA VAL A 353 -24.62 -1.78 2.53
C VAL A 353 -23.70 -2.85 1.93
N LEU A 354 -22.79 -3.35 2.75
CA LEU A 354 -21.98 -4.52 2.40
C LEU A 354 -22.92 -5.69 2.14
N LEU A 355 -23.03 -6.13 0.88
CA LEU A 355 -23.82 -7.29 0.51
C LEU A 355 -23.00 -8.55 0.70
N PHE A 356 -21.80 -8.56 0.14
CA PHE A 356 -20.96 -9.74 0.12
C PHE A 356 -19.49 -9.41 0.21
N PHE A 357 -18.76 -10.26 0.92
CA PHE A 357 -17.32 -10.23 0.96
C PHE A 357 -16.84 -11.55 0.36
N TYR A 358 -16.46 -11.50 -0.92
CA TYR A 358 -16.14 -12.70 -1.67
C TYR A 358 -14.65 -12.93 -1.82
N CYS A 359 -14.38 -14.22 -1.94
CA CYS A 359 -13.15 -14.75 -2.44
C CYS A 359 -13.62 -15.78 -3.48
N TYR A 360 -13.61 -15.39 -4.76
CA TYR A 360 -14.42 -15.98 -5.84
C TYR A 360 -14.31 -17.50 -5.92
N THR A 361 -15.41 -18.22 -6.14
CA THR A 361 -15.42 -19.59 -6.71
C THR A 361 -16.24 -19.61 -8.00
N PRO A 362 -15.75 -20.19 -9.12
CA PRO A 362 -16.47 -20.12 -10.41
C PRO A 362 -17.69 -21.03 -10.49
N PHE A 363 -17.97 -21.83 -9.45
CA PHE A 363 -18.98 -22.88 -9.52
C PHE A 363 -20.44 -22.38 -9.56
N LEU A 364 -20.66 -21.07 -9.41
CA LEU A 364 -22.01 -20.48 -9.42
C LEU A 364 -22.29 -19.59 -10.64
N SER A 365 -21.38 -19.54 -11.62
CA SER A 365 -21.57 -18.74 -12.84
C SER A 365 -22.77 -19.17 -13.72
N PRO A 366 -23.23 -20.44 -13.77
CA PRO A 366 -24.43 -20.76 -14.54
C PRO A 366 -25.73 -20.44 -13.79
N PHE A 367 -25.70 -20.34 -12.46
CA PHE A 367 -26.93 -20.23 -11.65
C PHE A 367 -27.42 -18.79 -11.48
N LEU A 368 -26.53 -17.80 -11.61
CA LEU A 368 -26.86 -16.38 -11.46
C LEU A 368 -27.36 -15.71 -12.75
N ALA A 369 -27.23 -16.35 -13.91
CA ALA A 369 -27.65 -15.79 -15.19
C ALA A 369 -29.16 -15.95 -15.48
N THR A 370 -29.88 -16.76 -14.70
CA THR A 370 -31.24 -17.23 -15.07
C THR A 370 -32.39 -16.62 -14.27
N PHE A 371 -32.13 -15.80 -13.25
CA PHE A 371 -33.20 -15.28 -12.38
C PHE A 371 -33.19 -13.76 -12.32
N SER A 372 -34.01 -13.13 -13.16
CA SER A 372 -34.15 -11.68 -13.27
C SER A 372 -35.23 -11.07 -12.38
N THR A 373 -35.94 -11.83 -11.53
CA THR A 373 -37.16 -11.30 -10.87
C THR A 373 -37.52 -11.81 -9.47
N LEU A 374 -36.63 -12.49 -8.74
CA LEU A 374 -36.90 -12.87 -7.33
C LEU A 374 -35.97 -12.12 -6.38
N SER A 375 -36.52 -11.67 -5.25
CA SER A 375 -35.77 -10.89 -4.26
C SER A 375 -34.52 -11.65 -3.79
N PHE A 376 -33.36 -11.12 -4.19
CA PHE A 376 -32.03 -11.66 -3.88
C PHE A 376 -31.80 -11.91 -2.37
N ALA A 377 -32.57 -11.23 -1.51
CA ALA A 377 -32.53 -11.37 -0.06
C ALA A 377 -32.92 -12.77 0.47
N SER A 378 -33.63 -13.59 -0.32
CA SER A 378 -34.22 -14.85 0.18
C SER A 378 -33.42 -16.13 -0.10
N ILE A 379 -32.38 -16.09 -0.96
CA ILE A 379 -31.62 -17.29 -1.38
C ILE A 379 -30.34 -17.50 -0.54
N PHE A 380 -29.83 -16.46 0.12
CA PHE A 380 -28.63 -16.56 0.96
C PHE A 380 -28.93 -16.20 2.42
N SER A 381 -29.79 -16.98 3.06
CA SER A 381 -29.83 -17.01 4.52
C SER A 381 -28.52 -17.63 5.03
N SER A 382 -27.61 -16.80 5.52
CA SER A 382 -26.73 -17.02 6.68
C SER A 382 -25.92 -18.32 6.88
N GLN A 383 -25.89 -19.26 5.93
CA GLN A 383 -25.19 -20.53 6.09
C GLN A 383 -24.21 -20.75 4.93
N ASP A 384 -22.95 -21.00 5.28
CA ASP A 384 -21.80 -21.28 4.40
C ASP A 384 -20.98 -20.10 3.85
N PHE A 385 -20.61 -19.15 4.72
CA PHE A 385 -19.44 -18.27 4.53
C PHE A 385 -18.08 -19.01 4.62
N SER A 386 -18.07 -20.33 4.81
CA SER A 386 -16.89 -21.17 5.05
C SER A 386 -16.13 -21.60 3.78
N ARG A 387 -16.60 -21.22 2.57
CA ARG A 387 -16.03 -21.66 1.27
C ARG A 387 -15.46 -20.53 0.40
N CYS A 388 -14.97 -19.45 1.01
CA CYS A 388 -14.30 -18.37 0.30
C CYS A 388 -12.81 -18.75 0.03
N GLY A 389 -12.42 -18.92 -1.23
CA GLY A 389 -11.02 -19.16 -1.65
C GLY A 389 -10.41 -17.92 -2.36
N PRO A 390 -9.09 -17.66 -2.28
CA PRO A 390 -8.42 -16.43 -2.75
C PRO A 390 -8.91 -15.92 -4.13
N GLY A 391 -9.30 -14.63 -4.22
CA GLY A 391 -9.64 -13.99 -5.50
C GLY A 391 -8.40 -13.80 -6.37
N PHE A 392 -7.29 -13.40 -5.74
CA PHE A 392 -5.94 -13.50 -6.28
C PHE A 392 -4.96 -13.73 -5.11
N LEU A 393 -3.98 -14.61 -5.30
CA LEU A 393 -2.96 -14.92 -4.28
C LEU A 393 -1.57 -14.83 -4.90
N TYR A 394 -0.66 -14.16 -4.19
CA TYR A 394 0.72 -14.05 -4.60
C TYR A 394 1.69 -14.27 -3.44
N PRO A 395 2.59 -15.27 -3.50
CA PRO A 395 3.61 -15.47 -2.47
C PRO A 395 4.77 -14.48 -2.64
N LEU A 396 5.28 -13.95 -1.52
CA LEU A 396 6.41 -13.02 -1.51
C LEU A 396 7.72 -13.80 -1.65
N THR A 397 8.27 -13.82 -2.87
CA THR A 397 9.41 -14.65 -3.27
C THR A 397 10.57 -13.82 -3.82
N PRO A 398 11.83 -14.29 -3.73
CA PRO A 398 12.97 -13.66 -4.39
C PRO A 398 12.95 -13.82 -5.93
N THR A 399 12.18 -14.76 -6.47
CA THR A 399 12.05 -15.00 -7.91
C THR A 399 10.62 -14.76 -8.37
N PRO A 400 10.21 -13.50 -8.58
CA PRO A 400 8.80 -13.14 -8.71
C PRO A 400 8.12 -13.76 -9.93
N THR A 401 8.88 -14.14 -10.95
CA THR A 401 8.40 -14.70 -12.22
C THR A 401 8.25 -16.22 -12.21
N ARG A 402 8.88 -16.89 -11.25
CA ARG A 402 8.74 -18.32 -10.98
C ARG A 402 8.64 -18.51 -9.47
N PRO A 403 7.48 -18.18 -8.87
CA PRO A 403 7.27 -18.43 -7.45
C PRO A 403 7.32 -19.95 -7.23
N HIS A 404 8.45 -20.47 -6.76
CA HIS A 404 8.54 -21.84 -6.30
C HIS A 404 8.08 -21.89 -4.85
N PRO A 405 7.08 -22.73 -4.50
CA PRO A 405 6.56 -22.83 -3.14
C PRO A 405 7.55 -23.41 -2.12
N ASN A 406 8.76 -23.81 -2.54
CA ASN A 406 9.71 -24.60 -1.73
C ASN A 406 11.06 -23.92 -1.49
N ARG A 407 11.23 -22.61 -1.72
CA ARG A 407 12.44 -21.88 -1.27
C ARG A 407 12.12 -21.02 -0.06
N SER A 408 12.39 -21.61 1.11
CA SER A 408 12.37 -21.05 2.45
C SER A 408 13.41 -19.94 2.61
N LEU A 409 13.21 -18.79 1.98
CA LEU A 409 13.99 -17.60 2.24
C LEU A 409 13.11 -16.62 3.01
N SER A 410 13.63 -16.08 4.11
CA SER A 410 12.90 -15.08 4.88
C SER A 410 12.52 -13.93 3.95
N SER A 411 11.23 -13.65 3.83
CA SER A 411 10.74 -12.48 3.13
C SER A 411 10.03 -11.57 4.12
N SER A 412 9.94 -10.28 3.83
CA SER A 412 9.22 -9.33 4.68
C SER A 412 8.71 -8.17 3.82
N LEU A 413 7.43 -7.85 3.97
CA LEU A 413 6.81 -6.73 3.27
C LEU A 413 7.17 -5.43 4.00
N LEU A 414 7.75 -4.48 3.28
CA LEU A 414 8.09 -3.14 3.76
C LEU A 414 7.03 -2.10 3.36
N LEU A 415 6.47 -2.23 2.15
CA LEU A 415 5.47 -1.29 1.63
C LEU A 415 4.28 -2.05 1.06
N CYS A 416 3.08 -1.58 1.38
CA CYS A 416 1.81 -1.98 0.80
C CYS A 416 0.96 -0.72 0.65
N ARG A 417 0.86 -0.18 -0.58
CA ARG A 417 0.19 1.11 -0.78
C ARG A 417 -0.49 1.18 -2.14
N THR A 418 -1.68 1.76 -2.17
CA THR A 418 -2.37 2.13 -3.40
C THR A 418 -1.96 3.53 -3.83
N VAL A 419 -1.72 3.68 -5.13
CA VAL A 419 -1.56 4.96 -5.83
C VAL A 419 -2.72 5.11 -6.80
N GLU A 420 -3.47 6.18 -6.64
CA GLU A 420 -4.62 6.53 -7.49
C GLU A 420 -4.32 7.83 -8.22
N LEU A 421 -4.60 7.88 -9.52
CA LEU A 421 -4.46 9.07 -10.35
C LEU A 421 -5.75 9.26 -11.14
N SER A 422 -6.38 10.43 -10.96
CA SER A 422 -7.52 10.89 -11.73
C SER A 422 -7.03 11.96 -12.70
N ARG A 423 -7.30 11.82 -14.00
CA ARG A 423 -6.93 12.81 -15.02
C ARG A 423 -7.77 14.06 -14.82
N SER A 424 -7.11 15.17 -14.51
CA SER A 424 -7.75 16.49 -14.61
C SER A 424 -7.95 16.82 -16.09
N GLY A 425 -9.20 17.02 -16.51
CA GLY A 425 -9.50 17.58 -17.85
C GLY A 425 -10.15 16.65 -18.88
N ARG A 426 -10.81 15.55 -18.49
CA ARG A 426 -11.88 15.02 -19.34
C ARG A 426 -13.05 16.01 -19.26
N GLU A 427 -13.40 16.64 -20.40
CA GLU A 427 -14.76 17.16 -20.58
C GLU A 427 -15.71 16.00 -20.21
N PRO A 428 -16.69 16.21 -19.31
CA PRO A 428 -17.64 15.16 -18.97
C PRO A 428 -18.29 14.68 -20.27
N ASP A 429 -18.10 13.41 -20.61
CA ASP A 429 -18.80 12.79 -21.72
C ASP A 429 -20.31 12.96 -21.40
N GLU A 430 -21.06 13.67 -22.25
CA GLU A 430 -22.47 14.03 -21.99
C GLU A 430 -23.37 12.79 -21.74
N SER A 431 -22.85 11.59 -22.01
CA SER A 431 -23.51 10.30 -21.87
C SER A 431 -23.39 9.65 -20.48
N HIS A 432 -22.43 10.04 -19.62
CA HIS A 432 -22.18 9.36 -18.34
C HIS A 432 -21.73 10.31 -17.22
N ASP A 433 -22.37 10.21 -16.05
CA ASP A 433 -22.09 11.08 -14.90
C ASP A 433 -20.69 10.79 -14.31
N PRO A 434 -19.74 11.76 -14.39
CA PRO A 434 -18.36 11.59 -13.92
C PRO A 434 -18.26 11.26 -12.43
N ALA A 435 -19.29 11.57 -11.62
CA ALA A 435 -19.32 11.24 -10.20
C ALA A 435 -19.35 9.73 -9.93
N PHE A 436 -19.71 8.90 -10.92
CA PHE A 436 -19.83 7.45 -10.77
C PHE A 436 -18.59 6.66 -11.21
N HIS A 437 -17.54 7.31 -11.69
CA HIS A 437 -16.30 6.65 -12.10
C HIS A 437 -15.27 6.61 -10.97
N GLY A 438 -14.56 5.49 -10.86
CA GLY A 438 -13.37 5.38 -10.01
C GLY A 438 -12.16 6.10 -10.63
N PRO A 439 -10.97 6.01 -10.01
CA PRO A 439 -9.76 6.63 -10.54
C PRO A 439 -9.35 6.02 -11.89
N ASP A 440 -8.92 6.85 -12.85
CA ASP A 440 -8.44 6.41 -14.17
C ASP A 440 -7.25 5.44 -14.08
N LEU A 441 -6.45 5.56 -13.03
CA LEU A 441 -5.37 4.64 -12.73
C LEU A 441 -5.37 4.31 -11.24
N THR A 442 -5.48 3.02 -10.91
CA THR A 442 -5.45 2.49 -9.54
C THR A 442 -4.45 1.34 -9.45
N VAL A 443 -3.33 1.61 -8.80
CA VAL A 443 -2.19 0.68 -8.75
C VAL A 443 -1.82 0.38 -7.31
N ALA A 444 -1.79 -0.90 -6.94
CA ALA A 444 -1.22 -1.35 -5.68
C ALA A 444 0.27 -1.63 -5.86
N MET A 445 1.09 -0.98 -5.05
CA MET A 445 2.54 -1.13 -5.06
C MET A 445 3.01 -1.82 -3.78
N PHE A 446 3.83 -2.83 -3.97
CA PHE A 446 4.36 -3.69 -2.92
C PHE A 446 5.88 -3.63 -2.96
N VAL A 447 6.53 -3.48 -1.81
CA VAL A 447 8.00 -3.61 -1.71
C VAL A 447 8.31 -4.61 -0.62
N TRP A 448 9.05 -5.66 -0.96
CA TRP A 448 9.45 -6.68 0.02
C TRP A 448 10.94 -6.99 -0.10
N GLY A 449 11.55 -7.27 1.05
CA GLY A 449 12.91 -7.81 1.13
C GLY A 449 12.87 -9.33 1.17
N CYS A 450 13.82 -9.98 0.51
CA CYS A 450 14.06 -11.42 0.54
C CYS A 450 15.51 -11.72 0.88
N GLY A 451 15.74 -12.80 1.64
CA GLY A 451 17.08 -13.28 1.98
C GLY A 451 17.48 -12.95 3.42
N ASP A 452 18.75 -13.15 3.73
CA ASP A 452 19.29 -12.93 5.07
C ASP A 452 19.44 -11.44 5.38
N PRO A 453 19.32 -11.00 6.65
CA PRO A 453 19.42 -9.59 7.02
C PRO A 453 20.69 -8.89 6.53
N ALA A 454 21.81 -9.62 6.38
CA ALA A 454 23.07 -9.08 5.88
C ALA A 454 23.08 -8.88 4.35
N HIS A 455 22.29 -9.67 3.61
CA HIS A 455 22.25 -9.69 2.15
C HIS A 455 20.81 -9.82 1.67
N ARG A 456 20.06 -8.72 1.81
CA ARG A 456 18.67 -8.64 1.34
C ARG A 456 18.58 -8.11 -0.08
N ASP A 457 17.87 -8.88 -0.90
CA ASP A 457 17.39 -8.44 -2.20
C ASP A 457 16.00 -7.85 -2.02
N TYR A 458 15.78 -6.62 -2.50
CA TYR A 458 14.47 -5.97 -2.45
C TYR A 458 13.80 -6.01 -3.83
N ILE A 459 12.50 -6.31 -3.83
CA ILE A 459 11.67 -6.41 -5.02
C ILE A 459 10.48 -5.47 -4.88
N ILE A 460 10.14 -4.81 -5.98
CA ILE A 460 8.92 -4.02 -6.12
C ILE A 460 7.96 -4.79 -7.01
N GLY A 461 6.72 -4.92 -6.56
CA GLY A 461 5.60 -5.38 -7.36
C GLY A 461 4.63 -4.23 -7.61
N VAL A 462 4.15 -4.09 -8.84
CA VAL A 462 3.22 -3.04 -9.27
C VAL A 462 2.02 -3.70 -9.93
N PHE A 463 0.89 -3.76 -9.21
CA PHE A 463 -0.35 -4.39 -9.65
C PHE A 463 -1.37 -3.33 -10.08
N ASP A 464 -1.88 -3.43 -11.29
CA ASP A 464 -2.87 -2.53 -11.85
C ASP A 464 -4.26 -3.20 -11.85
N LEU A 465 -5.21 -2.62 -11.11
CA LEU A 465 -6.55 -3.19 -10.97
C LEU A 465 -7.37 -3.08 -12.26
N ASN A 466 -7.23 -1.99 -13.02
CA ASN A 466 -7.97 -1.80 -14.26
C ASN A 466 -7.49 -2.81 -15.32
N GLN A 467 -6.17 -3.02 -15.42
CA GLN A 467 -5.61 -4.06 -16.31
C GLN A 467 -5.97 -5.48 -15.85
N TYR A 468 -6.11 -5.70 -14.53
CA TYR A 468 -6.59 -6.97 -13.99
C TYR A 468 -8.03 -7.28 -14.41
N TYR A 469 -8.90 -6.26 -14.44
CA TYR A 469 -10.25 -6.35 -15.00
C TYR A 469 -10.25 -6.69 -16.49
N HIS A 470 -9.44 -5.99 -17.30
CA HIS A 470 -9.29 -6.31 -18.72
C HIS A 470 -8.85 -7.76 -18.95
N SER A 471 -8.02 -8.29 -18.06
CA SER A 471 -7.55 -9.68 -18.09
C SER A 471 -8.56 -10.72 -17.59
N GLN A 472 -9.82 -10.33 -17.34
CA GLN A 472 -10.90 -11.19 -16.84
C GLN A 472 -10.67 -11.73 -15.42
N VAL A 473 -10.03 -10.94 -14.55
CA VAL A 473 -9.93 -11.19 -13.09
C VAL A 473 -9.38 -12.60 -12.77
N PRO A 474 -8.18 -12.98 -13.26
CA PRO A 474 -7.62 -14.30 -13.07
C PRO A 474 -7.22 -14.58 -11.61
N ARG A 475 -7.24 -15.86 -11.19
CA ARG A 475 -6.92 -16.27 -9.81
C ARG A 475 -5.43 -16.28 -9.48
N MET A 476 -4.59 -16.41 -10.50
CA MET A 476 -3.14 -16.51 -10.40
C MET A 476 -2.51 -15.65 -11.49
N LEU A 477 -1.19 -15.50 -11.45
CA LEU A 477 -0.44 -14.80 -12.49
C LEU A 477 -0.49 -15.54 -13.82
N HIS A 478 -0.92 -14.84 -14.86
CA HIS A 478 -0.80 -15.26 -16.24
C HIS A 478 0.40 -14.57 -16.87
N TRP A 479 1.37 -15.38 -17.30
CA TRP A 479 2.62 -14.93 -17.89
C TRP A 479 2.54 -14.98 -19.41
N ARG A 480 2.97 -13.90 -20.07
CA ARG A 480 3.30 -13.92 -21.49
C ARG A 480 4.63 -14.67 -21.67
N THR A 481 4.70 -15.56 -22.64
CA THR A 481 5.91 -16.33 -22.99
C THR A 481 6.32 -16.04 -24.43
N SER A 482 7.61 -16.05 -24.71
CA SER A 482 8.12 -15.96 -26.09
C SER A 482 7.88 -17.27 -26.83
N GLY A 483 7.62 -17.21 -28.13
CA GLY A 483 7.28 -18.37 -28.97
C GLY A 483 8.44 -19.35 -29.22
N GLN A 484 9.69 -18.94 -29.00
CA GLN A 484 10.86 -19.77 -29.36
C GLN A 484 11.71 -20.26 -28.18
N GLN A 485 11.53 -19.75 -26.96
CA GLN A 485 12.18 -20.27 -25.75
C GLN A 485 11.28 -20.05 -24.54
N SER A 486 11.34 -20.92 -23.51
CA SER A 486 10.59 -20.85 -22.24
C SER A 486 10.88 -19.62 -21.35
N GLY A 487 11.13 -18.46 -21.96
CA GLY A 487 11.34 -17.16 -21.35
C GLY A 487 10.01 -16.46 -21.06
N VAL A 488 9.90 -15.93 -19.84
CA VAL A 488 8.76 -15.12 -19.39
C VAL A 488 8.98 -13.68 -19.85
N LEU A 489 8.07 -13.17 -20.68
CA LEU A 489 8.10 -11.81 -21.23
C LEU A 489 7.56 -10.78 -20.23
N GLY A 490 6.49 -11.12 -19.49
CA GLY A 490 5.86 -10.24 -18.50
C GLY A 490 4.42 -10.65 -18.18
N CYS A 491 3.70 -9.79 -17.46
CA CYS A 491 2.27 -9.94 -17.15
C CYS A 491 1.57 -8.58 -17.40
N SER A 492 0.35 -8.62 -17.91
CA SER A 492 -0.39 -7.42 -18.35
C SER A 492 -0.94 -6.56 -17.20
N TYR A 493 -1.04 -7.12 -16.00
CA TYR A 493 -1.61 -6.45 -14.82
C TYR A 493 -0.70 -6.47 -13.60
N PHE A 494 0.46 -7.12 -13.65
CA PHE A 494 1.42 -7.15 -12.55
C PHE A 494 2.86 -7.10 -13.06
N SER A 495 3.60 -6.05 -12.73
CA SER A 495 5.01 -5.89 -13.12
C SER A 495 5.95 -5.91 -11.91
N PHE A 496 7.22 -6.29 -12.15
CA PHE A 496 8.21 -6.49 -11.10
C PHE A 496 9.53 -5.77 -11.40
N TYR A 497 10.12 -5.18 -10.35
CA TYR A 497 11.41 -4.48 -10.41
C TYR A 497 12.33 -4.98 -9.28
N SER A 498 13.62 -5.15 -9.55
CA SER A 498 14.64 -5.52 -8.55
C SER A 498 15.50 -4.33 -8.18
N LEU A 499 15.64 -4.09 -6.88
CA LEU A 499 16.49 -3.04 -6.29
C LEU A 499 17.90 -3.54 -5.94
N LYS A 500 18.23 -4.79 -6.27
CA LYS A 500 19.53 -5.43 -5.95
C LYS A 500 20.77 -4.58 -6.27
N PRO A 501 20.85 -3.82 -7.39
CA PRO A 501 22.01 -2.98 -7.67
C PRO A 501 22.26 -1.85 -6.66
N MET A 502 21.28 -1.53 -5.80
CA MET A 502 21.30 -0.34 -4.93
C MET A 502 21.51 -0.66 -3.45
N THR A 503 21.25 -1.90 -3.05
CA THR A 503 21.15 -2.29 -1.63
C THR A 503 22.28 -3.22 -1.21
N THR A 504 23.36 -3.30 -1.97
CA THR A 504 24.55 -4.07 -1.58
C THR A 504 25.06 -3.51 -0.25
N ASN A 505 24.85 -4.27 0.83
CA ASN A 505 25.21 -3.98 2.22
C ASN A 505 24.33 -2.98 2.99
N ASN A 506 23.20 -2.53 2.43
CA ASN A 506 22.31 -1.56 3.08
C ASN A 506 20.90 -2.12 3.33
N THR A 507 20.45 -2.08 4.58
CA THR A 507 19.08 -2.43 4.97
C THR A 507 18.17 -1.23 4.78
N ILE A 508 17.05 -1.44 4.08
CA ILE A 508 16.01 -0.44 3.89
C ILE A 508 15.08 -0.46 5.10
N LEU A 509 14.87 0.69 5.73
CA LEU A 509 13.96 0.85 6.87
C LEU A 509 12.53 1.17 6.41
N ASP A 510 12.38 1.98 5.37
CA ASP A 510 11.08 2.40 4.81
C ASP A 510 11.25 2.85 3.34
N VAL A 511 10.15 2.86 2.58
CA VAL A 511 10.13 3.17 1.15
C VAL A 511 8.92 4.02 0.79
N ALA A 512 9.16 5.06 -0.02
CA ALA A 512 8.10 5.86 -0.63
C ALA A 512 8.19 5.77 -2.16
N VAL A 513 7.01 5.72 -2.78
CA VAL A 513 6.85 5.87 -4.24
C VAL A 513 6.37 7.29 -4.54
N MET A 514 6.95 7.89 -5.58
CA MET A 514 6.68 9.25 -6.04
C MET A 514 6.51 9.27 -7.57
N ASP A 515 5.87 10.33 -8.06
CA ASP A 515 5.84 10.69 -9.48
C ASP A 515 5.38 9.55 -10.41
N VAL A 516 4.37 8.78 -9.99
CA VAL A 516 3.79 7.73 -10.84
C VAL A 516 3.12 8.40 -12.04
N ALA A 517 3.50 8.00 -13.25
CA ALA A 517 2.96 8.55 -14.47
C ALA A 517 2.92 7.48 -15.57
N PRO A 518 1.79 7.36 -16.30
CA PRO A 518 1.69 6.45 -17.43
C PRO A 518 2.54 6.91 -18.62
N PHE A 519 2.90 5.96 -19.47
CA PHE A 519 3.51 6.29 -20.76
C PHE A 519 2.43 6.75 -21.73
N LEU A 520 2.50 8.01 -22.17
CA LEU A 520 1.57 8.56 -23.16
C LEU A 520 2.16 8.41 -24.57
N SER A 521 1.62 7.45 -25.33
CA SER A 521 1.91 7.34 -26.76
C SER A 521 1.26 8.50 -27.51
N SER A 522 1.99 9.11 -28.45
CA SER A 522 1.46 10.14 -29.36
C SER A 522 0.73 9.56 -30.58
N LEU A 523 0.65 8.23 -30.70
CA LEU A 523 0.01 7.52 -31.82
C LEU A 523 -1.36 6.97 -31.40
N PRO A 524 -2.48 7.48 -31.95
CA PRO A 524 -3.80 6.85 -31.82
C PRO A 524 -4.06 5.83 -32.95
N PRO A 525 -4.70 4.68 -32.69
CA PRO A 525 -5.10 4.19 -31.36
C PRO A 525 -3.88 3.76 -30.53
N ILE A 526 -3.90 4.02 -29.22
CA ILE A 526 -2.85 3.59 -28.30
C ILE A 526 -2.92 2.07 -28.17
N PRO A 527 -1.83 1.31 -28.42
CA PRO A 527 -1.80 -0.12 -28.19
C PRO A 527 -2.15 -0.47 -26.73
N GLU A 528 -2.96 -1.50 -26.51
CA GLU A 528 -3.36 -1.93 -25.17
C GLU A 528 -2.15 -2.24 -24.27
N SER A 529 -1.09 -2.79 -24.85
CA SER A 529 0.16 -3.10 -24.15
C SER A 529 0.90 -1.90 -23.57
N HIS A 530 0.62 -0.70 -24.09
CA HIS A 530 1.16 0.55 -23.56
C HIS A 530 0.42 1.01 -22.30
N LEU A 531 -0.71 0.37 -21.94
CA LEU A 531 -1.48 0.65 -20.72
C LEU A 531 -1.09 -0.30 -19.57
N TRP A 532 -0.26 -1.30 -19.81
CA TRP A 532 0.21 -2.23 -18.78
C TRP A 532 1.10 -1.53 -17.74
N PRO A 533 1.19 -2.08 -16.51
CA PRO A 533 1.98 -1.49 -15.43
C PRO A 533 3.49 -1.45 -15.71
N THR A 534 3.97 -2.24 -16.67
CA THR A 534 5.36 -2.17 -17.14
C THR A 534 5.69 -0.84 -17.80
N SER A 535 4.69 -0.11 -18.31
CA SER A 535 4.84 1.20 -18.96
C SER A 535 4.94 2.36 -17.98
N LEU A 536 4.51 2.15 -16.74
CA LEU A 536 4.47 3.20 -15.73
C LEU A 536 5.89 3.67 -15.41
N SER A 537 6.06 4.98 -15.42
CA SER A 537 7.23 5.61 -14.85
C SER A 537 6.96 6.05 -13.41
N PHE A 538 7.92 5.87 -12.52
CA PHE A 538 7.83 6.29 -11.13
C PHE A 538 9.22 6.42 -10.50
N ASN A 539 9.29 7.19 -9.43
CA ASN A 539 10.48 7.34 -8.61
C ASN A 539 10.28 6.61 -7.28
N ILE A 540 11.36 6.01 -6.77
CA ILE A 540 11.36 5.40 -5.45
C ILE A 540 12.43 6.05 -4.60
N ARG A 541 12.06 6.30 -3.35
CA ARG A 541 12.95 6.78 -2.31
C ARG A 541 12.93 5.79 -1.17
N ALA A 542 14.11 5.37 -0.73
CA ALA A 542 14.27 4.43 0.37
C ALA A 542 15.19 5.04 1.43
N ILE A 543 14.82 4.86 2.70
CA ILE A 543 15.63 5.29 3.83
C ILE A 543 16.49 4.12 4.31
N THR A 544 17.79 4.33 4.48
CA THR A 544 18.73 3.33 5.01
C THR A 544 19.46 3.88 6.24
N SER A 545 20.23 3.02 6.90
CA SER A 545 21.12 3.42 8.00
C SER A 545 22.20 4.41 7.58
N GLU A 546 22.62 4.39 6.31
CA GLU A 546 23.73 5.20 5.80
C GLU A 546 23.28 6.47 5.07
N GLY A 547 22.05 6.51 4.57
CA GLY A 547 21.54 7.67 3.84
C GLY A 547 20.20 7.44 3.16
N LEU A 548 19.82 8.37 2.29
CA LEU A 548 18.63 8.27 1.46
C LEU A 548 18.99 7.80 0.05
N LEU A 549 18.43 6.66 -0.34
CA LEU A 549 18.55 6.12 -1.68
C LEU A 549 17.42 6.65 -2.56
N ASN A 550 17.78 7.13 -3.76
CA ASN A 550 16.84 7.56 -4.77
C ASN A 550 17.03 6.74 -6.03
N CYS A 551 15.92 6.31 -6.64
CA CYS A 551 15.96 5.63 -7.93
C CYS A 551 14.78 5.99 -8.81
N SER A 552 15.01 5.86 -10.12
CA SER A 552 14.01 6.15 -11.14
C SER A 552 13.75 4.95 -12.02
N CYS A 553 12.47 4.60 -12.14
CA CYS A 553 11.94 3.58 -13.02
C CYS A 553 11.21 4.28 -14.16
N PRO A 554 11.81 4.40 -15.37
CA PRO A 554 11.21 5.16 -16.47
C PRO A 554 10.07 4.44 -17.20
N GLY A 555 9.77 3.18 -16.86
CA GLY A 555 8.88 2.30 -17.63
C GLY A 555 9.63 1.60 -18.78
N LEU A 556 9.13 0.43 -19.16
CA LEU A 556 9.79 -0.49 -20.09
C LEU A 556 9.85 0.06 -21.51
N GLN A 557 8.75 0.65 -22.01
CA GLN A 557 8.67 1.28 -23.32
C GLN A 557 9.64 2.46 -23.43
N ARG A 558 9.61 3.38 -22.44
CA ARG A 558 10.54 4.52 -22.42
C ARG A 558 11.99 4.05 -22.33
N LYS A 559 12.28 3.02 -21.54
CA LYS A 559 13.62 2.40 -21.46
C LYS A 559 14.06 1.87 -22.81
N ALA A 560 13.23 1.06 -23.47
CA ALA A 560 13.51 0.51 -24.80
C ALA A 560 13.76 1.62 -25.84
N LEU A 561 12.88 2.62 -25.91
CA LEU A 561 13.02 3.75 -26.84
C LEU A 561 14.28 4.59 -26.55
N THR A 562 14.64 4.77 -25.28
CA THR A 562 15.86 5.51 -24.90
C THR A 562 17.12 4.75 -25.34
N GLU A 563 17.16 3.43 -25.15
CA GLU A 563 18.28 2.59 -25.61
C GLU A 563 18.39 2.61 -27.15
N LEU A 564 17.27 2.54 -27.87
CA LEU A 564 17.24 2.64 -29.33
C LEU A 564 17.70 4.02 -29.85
N THR A 565 17.27 5.10 -29.20
CA THR A 565 17.56 6.48 -29.64
C THR A 565 18.96 6.95 -29.28
N ARG A 566 19.57 6.40 -28.22
CA ARG A 566 20.95 6.74 -27.82
C ARG A 566 21.97 6.43 -28.91
N GLY A 567 21.70 5.49 -29.80
CA GLY A 567 22.54 5.23 -30.97
C GLY A 567 23.99 4.84 -30.65
N ASP A 568 24.28 4.49 -29.39
CA ASP A 568 25.62 4.09 -28.97
C ASP A 568 26.01 2.75 -29.59
N VAL A 569 27.33 2.53 -29.76
CA VAL A 569 27.93 1.26 -30.21
C VAL A 569 27.38 0.06 -29.43
N ALA A 570 26.94 0.25 -28.18
CA ALA A 570 26.31 -0.76 -27.33
C ALA A 570 25.07 -1.44 -27.95
N VAL A 571 24.27 -0.74 -28.76
CA VAL A 571 23.13 -1.35 -29.49
C VAL A 571 23.64 -2.38 -30.50
N PHE A 572 24.78 -2.11 -31.14
CA PHE A 572 25.47 -3.03 -32.05
C PHE A 572 26.30 -4.09 -31.30
N SER A 573 26.80 -3.79 -30.11
CA SER A 573 27.56 -4.74 -29.29
C SER A 573 26.69 -5.83 -28.67
N CYS A 574 25.40 -5.55 -28.40
CA CYS A 574 24.46 -6.49 -27.79
C CYS A 574 23.05 -6.40 -28.41
N PRO A 575 22.88 -6.70 -29.72
CA PRO A 575 21.61 -6.53 -30.43
C PRO A 575 20.49 -7.39 -29.84
N GLN A 576 20.81 -8.61 -29.37
CA GLN A 576 19.84 -9.50 -28.74
C GLN A 576 19.21 -8.88 -27.49
N ARG A 577 20.00 -8.16 -26.67
CA ARG A 577 19.49 -7.49 -25.47
C ARG A 577 18.47 -6.41 -25.81
N VAL A 578 18.73 -5.62 -26.86
CA VAL A 578 17.82 -4.56 -27.31
C VAL A 578 16.58 -5.16 -27.97
N PHE A 579 16.73 -6.22 -28.77
CA PHE A 579 15.62 -6.97 -29.35
C PHE A 579 14.68 -7.53 -28.27
N SER A 580 15.20 -8.27 -27.29
CA SER A 580 14.40 -8.81 -26.19
C SER A 580 13.74 -7.71 -25.35
N LEU A 581 14.39 -6.54 -25.22
CA LEU A 581 13.80 -5.39 -24.54
C LEU A 581 12.59 -4.84 -25.33
N CYS A 582 12.69 -4.73 -26.66
CA CYS A 582 11.60 -4.33 -27.53
C CYS A 582 10.46 -5.34 -27.57
N GLU A 583 10.77 -6.64 -27.59
CA GLU A 583 9.79 -7.73 -27.53
C GLU A 583 8.95 -7.64 -26.25
N ARG A 584 9.61 -7.46 -25.10
CA ARG A 584 8.93 -7.31 -23.81
C ARG A 584 8.16 -6.00 -23.67
N ALA A 585 8.68 -4.93 -24.27
CA ALA A 585 8.01 -3.63 -24.31
C ALA A 585 6.82 -3.60 -25.29
N ASP A 586 6.60 -4.70 -26.02
CA ASP A 586 5.58 -4.82 -27.07
C ASP A 586 5.75 -3.80 -28.22
N LEU A 587 6.99 -3.41 -28.48
CA LEU A 587 7.34 -2.41 -29.50
C LEU A 587 7.64 -3.03 -30.88
N LEU A 588 7.61 -4.37 -31.00
CA LEU A 588 7.88 -5.07 -32.25
C LEU A 588 6.64 -5.13 -33.18
N GLY A 589 5.45 -4.76 -32.67
CA GLY A 589 4.18 -4.79 -33.41
C GLY A 589 3.73 -6.20 -33.83
N HIS A 590 2.49 -6.32 -34.31
CA HIS A 590 2.05 -7.48 -35.08
C HIS A 590 2.61 -7.41 -36.50
N VAL A 591 3.93 -7.36 -36.66
CA VAL A 591 4.60 -7.38 -37.97
C VAL A 591 4.91 -8.82 -38.35
N TRP A 592 3.89 -9.68 -38.27
CA TRP A 592 3.99 -11.10 -38.66
C TRP A 592 3.35 -11.37 -40.04
N ASP A 593 2.55 -10.43 -40.56
CA ASP A 593 1.93 -10.50 -41.89
C ASP A 593 2.49 -9.41 -42.83
N LEU A 594 3.81 -9.23 -42.88
CA LEU A 594 4.43 -8.61 -44.05
C LEU A 594 4.72 -9.73 -45.06
N ASP A 595 3.77 -9.97 -45.96
CA ASP A 595 4.12 -10.47 -47.28
C ASP A 595 5.27 -9.59 -47.80
N HIS A 596 6.31 -10.23 -48.33
CA HIS A 596 7.63 -9.68 -48.65
C HIS A 596 7.66 -8.48 -49.63
N THR A 597 6.52 -7.84 -49.93
CA THR A 597 6.36 -6.87 -51.00
C THR A 597 5.86 -5.49 -50.59
N ASP A 598 5.22 -5.31 -49.43
CA ASP A 598 4.50 -4.06 -49.15
C ASP A 598 5.11 -3.23 -48.00
N LEU A 599 6.17 -2.49 -48.31
CA LEU A 599 6.68 -1.39 -47.47
C LEU A 599 6.55 -0.06 -48.24
N GLU A 600 5.40 0.60 -48.13
CA GLU A 600 5.20 1.97 -48.62
C GLU A 600 5.86 3.02 -47.71
N VAL A 601 6.33 4.09 -48.34
CA VAL A 601 7.33 5.03 -47.83
C VAL A 601 6.67 6.30 -47.27
N TRP A 602 6.79 6.55 -45.96
CA TRP A 602 6.59 7.89 -45.37
C TRP A 602 7.80 8.31 -44.53
N GLY A 603 8.43 9.44 -44.90
CA GLY A 603 9.21 10.30 -44.01
C GLY A 603 10.46 9.74 -43.27
N ASN A 604 11.62 9.77 -43.92
CA ASN A 604 12.99 9.99 -43.39
C ASN A 604 13.57 9.23 -42.16
N ARG A 605 12.93 8.21 -41.58
CA ARG A 605 13.61 7.20 -40.71
C ARG A 605 13.00 5.82 -40.95
N ARG A 606 13.83 4.78 -41.15
CA ARG A 606 13.39 3.39 -41.40
C ARG A 606 13.87 2.48 -40.26
N VAL A 607 12.94 1.73 -39.64
CA VAL A 607 13.25 0.59 -38.75
C VAL A 607 12.42 -0.58 -39.27
N GLY A 608 13.05 -1.73 -39.50
CA GLY A 608 12.37 -2.96 -39.92
C GLY A 608 12.89 -4.14 -39.12
N VAL A 609 11.96 -5.00 -38.68
CA VAL A 609 12.23 -6.23 -37.93
C VAL A 609 11.97 -7.41 -38.87
N TRP A 610 12.86 -8.41 -38.89
CA TRP A 610 12.75 -9.59 -39.75
C TRP A 610 13.19 -10.85 -38.99
N GLU A 611 12.55 -11.98 -39.26
CA GLU A 611 12.95 -13.32 -38.81
C GLU A 611 13.47 -14.12 -40.04
N TYR A 612 14.62 -14.79 -39.93
CA TYR A 612 15.15 -15.63 -41.02
C TYR A 612 15.37 -17.06 -40.54
N GLY A 613 14.35 -17.89 -40.68
CA GLY A 613 14.43 -19.32 -40.36
C GLY A 613 14.68 -19.62 -38.88
N SER A 614 14.86 -20.90 -38.55
CA SER A 614 14.86 -21.45 -37.19
C SER A 614 16.06 -21.05 -36.30
N MET A 615 16.89 -20.10 -36.70
CA MET A 615 17.98 -19.57 -35.87
C MET A 615 18.26 -18.10 -36.21
N SER A 616 18.15 -17.25 -35.18
CA SER A 616 18.59 -15.84 -35.06
C SER A 616 17.61 -14.72 -35.42
N ASN A 617 17.23 -13.94 -34.40
CA ASN A 617 16.44 -12.69 -34.48
C ASN A 617 17.39 -11.47 -34.57
N GLY A 618 17.09 -10.49 -35.44
CA GLY A 618 17.93 -9.30 -35.65
C GLY A 618 17.15 -8.00 -35.89
N LEU A 619 17.78 -6.85 -35.62
CA LEU A 619 17.26 -5.50 -35.87
C LEU A 619 18.10 -4.79 -36.94
N ARG A 620 17.49 -4.14 -37.94
CA ARG A 620 18.21 -3.34 -38.94
C ARG A 620 17.83 -1.87 -38.89
N PHE A 621 18.84 -1.00 -38.91
CA PHE A 621 18.70 0.46 -38.96
C PHE A 621 19.29 1.02 -40.27
N ARG A 622 18.80 2.19 -40.72
CA ARG A 622 19.34 2.91 -41.88
C ARG A 622 19.68 4.37 -41.53
N SER A 623 20.93 4.75 -41.76
CA SER A 623 21.37 6.16 -41.88
C SER A 623 21.83 6.47 -43.32
N ARG A 624 21.94 7.76 -43.66
CA ARG A 624 21.91 8.37 -45.00
C ARG A 624 22.85 7.80 -46.08
N SER A 625 23.89 7.02 -45.77
CA SER A 625 24.91 6.66 -46.78
C SER A 625 25.52 5.27 -46.69
N GLU A 626 25.23 4.46 -45.67
CA GLU A 626 25.83 3.12 -45.53
C GLU A 626 24.82 2.11 -44.98
N TRP A 627 24.88 0.87 -45.49
CA TRP A 627 24.22 -0.26 -44.87
C TRP A 627 25.14 -0.81 -43.78
N CYS A 628 24.69 -0.81 -42.52
CA CYS A 628 25.34 -1.60 -41.47
C CYS A 628 24.49 -2.85 -41.21
N VAL A 629 25.12 -4.01 -41.23
CA VAL A 629 24.56 -5.31 -40.82
C VAL A 629 25.05 -5.58 -39.40
N GLY A 630 24.14 -6.00 -38.53
CA GLY A 630 24.47 -6.47 -37.19
C GLY A 630 23.64 -7.70 -36.86
N VAL A 631 23.97 -8.83 -37.47
CA VAL A 631 23.57 -10.16 -37.01
C VAL A 631 24.86 -10.94 -36.88
N TRP A 632 25.19 -11.40 -35.67
CA TRP A 632 26.31 -12.30 -35.47
C TRP A 632 25.75 -13.61 -34.88
N GLY A 633 25.67 -14.64 -35.72
CA GLY A 633 25.73 -16.04 -35.33
C GLY A 633 27.11 -16.56 -35.74
N TYR A 634 27.73 -17.35 -34.88
CA TYR A 634 29.04 -17.99 -35.13
C TYR A 634 29.00 -18.89 -36.38
N GLU A 635 30.18 -19.07 -37.00
CA GLU A 635 30.46 -19.91 -38.18
C GLU A 635 29.74 -21.27 -38.22
#